data_AF-A0A0E2NJB5-F1
#
_entry.id   AF-A0A0E2NJB5-F1
#
_cell.length_a   1.000
_cell.length_b   1.000
_cell.length_c   1.000
_cell.angle_alpha   90.00
_cell.angle_beta   90.00
_cell.angle_gamma   90.00
#
_symmetry.space_group_name_H-M   'P 1'
#
loop_
_entity.id
_entity.type
_entity.pdbx_description
1 polymer ?
#
loop_
_entity_poly.entity_id
_entity_poly.type
_entity_poly.pdbx_seq_one_letter_code
_entity_poly.pdbx_strand_id
1 'polypeptide(L)'
;MIVYGDQKRRQSAERLREAASEIAQSLDRMARGLRRHAALVGLFISVSELVRALADVDFETSGIDIFSPRQQQGARLLVGLAAEVAKSWRSGFAVGGGIDPGLLQLLDGLDCEAEVLTGSAEGYAHYALYPESYLGAAQESGLDANTCVIGIRSIGLGLAAIVAAAIGAPAPFSVRPVGHPFRRHINADPRSIASWKNNPSACFAVVDEGPGLSGSSMHAVVAWLRELGIGMDRIHLFPSHPGDPGIEASREARETWSRCPKHVATALECTFPESSNIPTLRDWVAEAVGSPELRLTELSGGEWRSVHYVDEKHWPPSPRGIERRKFLASAGCGRWLVKFAGLGETGRRKRRAAEMLGKAGLGSQVVGLCHGFLVERWIDGTTMDQAPLPRGRLVAELTRYLTWRALNLRTCEPGASLLALAEMAASNTSEALGENRAATLRGWLSKKTPAYVLQRVEIDGKLHAWEFLVCADGTVLKTDAVDHCRAHDLIGCQPIEWDIAGARVEYGLSDSDVTTLVEGMGLDIDNGHIDFFEPCYLAFQIGLWSTAAQSENGQEKARLAATADRYRAGLIRFLDESQV
;
A
#
# COMPACT_ATOMS: atom_id res chain seq x y z
N MET A 1 -12.22 14.90 5.20
CA MET A 1 -12.14 13.76 4.27
C MET A 1 -10.68 13.39 4.05
N ILE A 2 -10.32 12.10 3.98
CA ILE A 2 -8.98 11.75 3.50
C ILE A 2 -8.87 12.05 2.00
N VAL A 3 -7.86 12.82 1.61
CA VAL A 3 -7.57 13.05 0.18
C VAL A 3 -6.57 11.99 -0.26
N TYR A 4 -7.03 11.10 -1.13
CA TYR A 4 -6.21 10.00 -1.66
C TYR A 4 -5.15 10.52 -2.63
N GLY A 5 -3.95 9.94 -2.55
CA GLY A 5 -2.83 10.25 -3.43
C GLY A 5 -2.47 9.07 -4.33
N ASP A 6 -2.47 9.28 -5.64
CA ASP A 6 -1.89 8.32 -6.60
C ASP A 6 -0.44 8.74 -6.88
N GLN A 7 0.49 8.29 -6.04
CA GLN A 7 1.91 8.63 -6.14
C GLN A 7 2.57 7.94 -7.33
N LYS A 8 2.39 8.52 -8.52
CA LYS A 8 3.04 8.06 -9.75
C LYS A 8 4.43 8.63 -9.92
N ARG A 9 5.30 7.84 -10.55
CA ARG A 9 6.66 8.22 -10.91
C ARG A 9 6.86 8.04 -12.39
N ARG A 10 7.45 9.06 -13.01
CA ARG A 10 7.93 8.97 -14.38
C ARG A 10 9.27 8.25 -14.40
N GLN A 11 9.36 7.20 -15.19
CA GLN A 11 10.54 6.35 -15.33
C GLN A 11 10.68 5.89 -16.78
N SER A 12 11.91 5.62 -17.20
CA SER A 12 12.18 4.93 -18.47
C SER A 12 11.73 3.47 -18.37
N ALA A 13 10.94 3.01 -19.34
CA ALA A 13 10.54 1.61 -19.42
C ALA A 13 11.73 0.67 -19.64
N GLU A 14 12.79 1.12 -20.32
CA GLU A 14 14.02 0.36 -20.51
C GLU A 14 14.70 0.06 -19.18
N ARG A 15 14.81 1.06 -18.29
CA ARG A 15 15.40 0.85 -16.94
C ARG A 15 14.59 -0.13 -16.10
N LEU A 16 13.27 -0.11 -16.23
CA LEU A 16 12.39 -1.07 -15.54
C LEU A 16 12.59 -2.49 -16.08
N ARG A 17 12.76 -2.64 -17.41
CA ARG A 17 13.09 -3.92 -18.05
C ARG A 17 14.46 -4.41 -17.58
N GLU A 18 15.48 -3.56 -17.57
CA GLU A 18 16.83 -3.89 -17.09
C GLU A 18 16.80 -4.40 -15.65
N ALA A 19 16.13 -3.67 -14.75
CA ALA A 19 15.96 -4.09 -13.37
C ALA A 19 15.22 -5.44 -13.24
N ALA A 20 14.20 -5.69 -14.07
CA ALA A 20 13.53 -6.98 -14.11
C ALA A 20 14.47 -8.10 -14.60
N SER A 21 15.27 -7.84 -15.65
CA SER A 21 16.26 -8.80 -16.16
C SER A 21 17.33 -9.13 -15.13
N GLU A 22 17.80 -8.15 -14.34
CA GLU A 22 18.73 -8.38 -13.23
C GLU A 22 18.14 -9.31 -12.15
N ILE A 23 16.88 -9.08 -11.77
CA ILE A 23 16.18 -9.96 -10.83
C ILE A 23 16.07 -11.38 -11.42
N ALA A 24 15.67 -11.50 -12.69
CA ALA A 24 15.52 -12.79 -13.36
C ALA A 24 16.83 -13.59 -13.41
N GLN A 25 17.96 -12.92 -13.71
CA GLN A 25 19.29 -13.53 -13.70
C GLN A 25 19.74 -13.96 -12.29
N SER A 26 19.36 -13.19 -11.26
CA SER A 26 19.72 -13.52 -9.88
C SER A 26 19.09 -14.83 -9.39
N LEU A 27 17.91 -15.20 -9.90
CA LEU A 27 17.14 -16.38 -9.47
C LEU A 27 17.88 -17.70 -9.70
N ASP A 28 18.72 -17.78 -10.73
CA ASP A 28 19.49 -18.99 -11.06
C ASP A 28 20.54 -19.31 -9.99
N ARG A 29 21.03 -18.27 -9.31
CA ARG A 29 22.04 -18.39 -8.23
C ARG A 29 21.42 -18.62 -6.86
N MET A 30 20.10 -18.53 -6.74
CA MET A 30 19.41 -18.69 -5.47
C MET A 30 19.10 -20.16 -5.20
N ALA A 31 19.35 -20.61 -3.97
CA ALA A 31 18.89 -21.91 -3.52
C ALA A 31 17.34 -21.97 -3.56
N ARG A 32 16.80 -23.15 -3.85
CA ARG A 32 15.36 -23.43 -3.71
C ARG A 32 14.87 -23.10 -2.29
N GLY A 33 13.59 -22.74 -2.16
CA GLY A 33 12.98 -22.33 -0.91
C GLY A 33 12.30 -20.95 -0.98
N LEU A 34 11.79 -20.50 0.16
CA LEU A 34 10.95 -19.29 0.26
C LEU A 34 11.62 -18.04 -0.30
N ARG A 35 12.93 -17.85 -0.05
CA ARG A 35 13.65 -16.66 -0.53
C ARG A 35 13.66 -16.56 -2.05
N ARG A 36 13.88 -17.68 -2.75
CA ARG A 36 13.82 -17.71 -4.22
C ARG A 36 12.40 -17.48 -4.71
N HIS A 37 11.40 -18.10 -4.06
CA HIS A 37 10.00 -17.88 -4.41
C HIS A 37 9.58 -16.40 -4.27
N ALA A 38 9.93 -15.76 -3.15
CA ALA A 38 9.65 -14.34 -2.93
C ALA A 38 10.35 -13.44 -3.96
N ALA A 39 11.55 -13.80 -4.41
CA ALA A 39 12.24 -13.09 -5.50
C ALA A 39 11.55 -13.29 -6.86
N LEU A 40 11.04 -14.49 -7.14
CA LEU A 40 10.25 -14.79 -8.34
C LEU A 40 8.92 -14.01 -8.36
N VAL A 41 8.23 -13.93 -7.22
CA VAL A 41 7.03 -13.09 -7.09
C VAL A 41 7.40 -11.61 -7.25
N GLY A 42 8.54 -11.18 -6.71
CA GLY A 42 9.08 -9.84 -6.94
C GLY A 42 9.31 -9.53 -8.43
N LEU A 43 9.91 -10.46 -9.17
CA LEU A 43 10.09 -10.35 -10.63
C LEU A 43 8.74 -10.22 -11.33
N PHE A 44 7.79 -11.11 -11.01
CA PHE A 44 6.45 -11.10 -11.58
C PHE A 44 5.75 -9.74 -11.36
N ILE A 45 5.81 -9.20 -10.14
CA ILE A 45 5.24 -7.88 -9.82
C ILE A 45 5.91 -6.78 -10.64
N SER A 46 7.25 -6.73 -10.68
CA SER A 46 7.98 -5.71 -11.43
C SER A 46 7.66 -5.75 -12.93
N VAL A 47 7.59 -6.94 -13.52
CA VAL A 47 7.19 -7.10 -14.93
C VAL A 47 5.73 -6.74 -15.14
N SER A 48 4.83 -7.07 -14.19
CA SER A 48 3.42 -6.66 -14.25
C SER A 48 3.27 -5.14 -14.23
N GLU A 49 4.05 -4.43 -13.42
CA GLU A 49 4.05 -2.97 -13.37
C GLU A 49 4.55 -2.36 -14.69
N LEU A 50 5.62 -2.93 -15.28
CA LEU A 50 6.14 -2.52 -16.59
C LEU A 50 5.11 -2.72 -17.71
N VAL A 51 4.57 -3.93 -17.85
CA VAL A 51 3.60 -4.26 -18.92
C VAL A 51 2.34 -3.42 -18.79
N ARG A 52 1.85 -3.20 -17.56
CA ARG A 52 0.73 -2.30 -17.29
C ARG A 52 1.04 -0.87 -17.75
N ALA A 53 2.22 -0.36 -17.42
CA ALA A 53 2.58 1.02 -17.73
C ALA A 53 2.76 1.25 -19.24
N LEU A 54 3.30 0.27 -19.98
CA LEU A 54 3.33 0.28 -21.45
C LEU A 54 1.90 0.25 -22.04
N ALA A 55 0.99 -0.53 -21.47
CA ALA A 55 -0.40 -0.56 -21.88
C ALA A 55 -1.14 0.77 -21.58
N ASP A 56 -0.77 1.47 -20.51
CA ASP A 56 -1.24 2.83 -20.23
C ASP A 56 -0.78 3.82 -21.32
N VAL A 57 0.48 3.74 -21.77
CA VAL A 57 1.00 4.56 -22.89
C VAL A 57 0.25 4.28 -24.21
N ASP A 58 -0.01 3.00 -24.52
CA ASP A 58 -0.82 2.62 -25.69
C ASP A 58 -2.21 3.26 -25.65
N PHE A 59 -2.85 3.22 -24.48
CA PHE A 59 -4.18 3.77 -24.29
C PHE A 59 -4.21 5.29 -24.34
N GLU A 60 -3.23 5.97 -23.75
CA GLU A 60 -3.09 7.43 -23.85
C GLU A 60 -2.92 7.87 -25.31
N THR A 61 -2.23 7.07 -26.13
CA THR A 61 -1.98 7.37 -27.55
C THR A 61 -3.21 7.11 -28.42
N SER A 62 -3.92 6.01 -28.21
CA SER A 62 -5.01 5.56 -29.09
C SER A 62 -6.41 5.93 -28.60
N GLY A 63 -6.56 6.20 -27.30
CA GLY A 63 -7.84 6.44 -26.62
C GLY A 63 -8.71 5.20 -26.45
N ILE A 64 -8.29 4.02 -26.93
CA ILE A 64 -9.06 2.77 -26.94
C ILE A 64 -8.16 1.58 -26.63
N ASP A 65 -8.64 0.64 -25.82
CA ASP A 65 -7.90 -0.60 -25.56
C ASP A 65 -7.98 -1.55 -26.76
N ILE A 66 -6.82 -1.88 -27.31
CA ILE A 66 -6.64 -2.87 -28.37
C ILE A 66 -5.66 -3.93 -27.91
N PHE A 67 -5.84 -5.19 -28.34
CA PHE A 67 -4.86 -6.23 -28.02
C PHE A 67 -3.66 -6.19 -29.00
N SER A 68 -2.87 -5.11 -28.92
CA SER A 68 -1.73 -4.88 -29.81
C SER A 68 -0.67 -5.98 -29.71
N PRO A 69 0.23 -6.16 -30.70
CA PRO A 69 1.32 -7.13 -30.61
C PRO A 69 2.18 -6.97 -29.34
N ARG A 70 2.45 -5.71 -28.94
CA ARG A 70 3.17 -5.38 -27.71
C ARG A 70 2.42 -5.84 -26.46
N GLN A 71 1.12 -5.55 -26.37
CA GLN A 71 0.30 -6.00 -25.25
C GLN A 71 0.16 -7.52 -25.20
N GLN A 72 0.01 -8.18 -26.35
CA GLN A 72 -0.01 -9.64 -26.42
C GLN A 72 1.31 -10.26 -25.96
N GLN A 73 2.44 -9.68 -26.35
CA GLN A 73 3.76 -10.14 -25.89
C GLN A 73 3.92 -9.97 -24.38
N GLY A 74 3.57 -8.79 -23.84
CA GLY A 74 3.58 -8.55 -22.40
C GLY A 74 2.65 -9.49 -21.63
N ALA A 75 1.43 -9.69 -22.11
CA ALA A 75 0.48 -10.61 -21.49
C ALA A 75 0.97 -12.07 -21.52
N ARG A 76 1.58 -12.53 -22.63
CA ARG A 76 2.20 -13.86 -22.70
C ARG A 76 3.36 -14.02 -21.73
N LEU A 77 4.22 -13.01 -21.62
CA LEU A 77 5.31 -12.99 -20.65
C LEU A 77 4.76 -13.11 -19.22
N LEU A 78 3.73 -12.36 -18.87
CA LEU A 78 3.10 -12.42 -17.55
C LEU A 78 2.50 -13.79 -17.26
N VAL A 79 1.84 -14.44 -18.23
CA VAL A 79 1.29 -15.80 -18.05
C VAL A 79 2.40 -16.81 -17.83
N GLY A 80 3.52 -16.70 -18.55
CA GLY A 80 4.68 -17.55 -18.35
C GLY A 80 5.31 -17.39 -16.97
N LEU A 81 5.50 -16.15 -16.51
CA LEU A 81 5.99 -15.87 -15.16
C LEU A 81 4.99 -16.34 -14.08
N ALA A 82 3.70 -16.16 -14.31
CA ALA A 82 2.63 -16.68 -13.46
C ALA A 82 2.67 -18.21 -13.35
N ALA A 83 2.96 -18.92 -14.45
CA ALA A 83 3.14 -20.36 -14.44
C ALA A 83 4.37 -20.79 -13.62
N GLU A 84 5.48 -20.05 -13.70
CA GLU A 84 6.65 -20.28 -12.83
C GLU A 84 6.33 -20.03 -11.34
N VAL A 85 5.57 -18.97 -11.02
CA VAL A 85 5.06 -18.72 -9.66
C VAL A 85 4.20 -19.90 -9.20
N ALA A 86 3.24 -20.34 -10.00
CA ALA A 86 2.35 -21.46 -9.69
C ALA A 86 3.12 -22.78 -9.49
N LYS A 87 4.12 -23.04 -10.33
CA LYS A 87 4.99 -24.23 -10.23
C LYS A 87 5.82 -24.21 -8.95
N SER A 88 6.42 -23.06 -8.62
CA SER A 88 7.15 -22.88 -7.37
C SER A 88 6.24 -23.02 -6.15
N TRP A 89 5.02 -22.49 -6.23
CA TRP A 89 4.03 -22.53 -5.16
C TRP A 89 3.54 -23.95 -4.88
N ARG A 90 3.00 -24.64 -5.90
CA ARG A 90 2.44 -26.00 -5.79
C ARG A 90 3.45 -27.06 -5.35
N SER A 91 4.74 -26.80 -5.56
CA SER A 91 5.82 -27.70 -5.15
C SER A 91 6.32 -27.45 -3.72
N GLY A 92 5.72 -26.53 -2.96
CA GLY A 92 6.23 -26.14 -1.64
C GLY A 92 7.63 -25.51 -1.72
N PHE A 93 7.88 -24.73 -2.77
CA PHE A 93 9.17 -24.08 -3.06
C PHE A 93 10.34 -25.03 -3.37
N ALA A 94 10.07 -26.29 -3.72
CA ALA A 94 11.09 -27.28 -4.04
C ALA A 94 11.80 -27.03 -5.38
N VAL A 95 11.24 -26.17 -6.25
CA VAL A 95 11.77 -25.84 -7.57
C VAL A 95 12.89 -24.79 -7.49
N GLY A 96 14.02 -25.09 -8.14
CA GLY A 96 15.18 -24.20 -8.27
C GLY A 96 15.49 -23.87 -9.74
N GLY A 97 16.69 -23.30 -9.99
CA GLY A 97 17.19 -22.91 -11.32
C GLY A 97 16.71 -21.54 -11.79
N GLY A 98 17.14 -21.14 -12.98
CA GLY A 98 16.74 -19.88 -13.63
C GLY A 98 15.31 -19.86 -14.17
N ILE A 99 14.93 -18.71 -14.72
CA ILE A 99 13.68 -18.54 -15.48
C ILE A 99 13.82 -19.20 -16.85
N ASP A 100 12.70 -19.70 -17.39
CA ASP A 100 12.65 -20.24 -18.75
C ASP A 100 13.25 -19.25 -19.77
N PRO A 101 14.23 -19.69 -20.60
CA PRO A 101 14.90 -18.81 -21.55
C PRO A 101 13.97 -18.12 -22.56
N GLY A 102 12.84 -18.74 -22.91
CA GLY A 102 11.83 -18.15 -23.78
C GLY A 102 11.14 -16.95 -23.13
N LEU A 103 10.94 -16.98 -21.81
CA LEU A 103 10.43 -15.82 -21.06
C LEU A 103 11.45 -14.69 -21.01
N LEU A 104 12.74 -15.00 -20.87
CA LEU A 104 13.80 -13.99 -20.95
C LEU A 104 13.84 -13.33 -22.33
N GLN A 105 13.71 -14.12 -23.41
CA GLN A 105 13.60 -13.57 -24.76
C GLN A 105 12.35 -12.69 -24.94
N LEU A 106 11.22 -13.06 -24.35
CA LEU A 106 10.01 -12.23 -24.38
C LEU A 106 10.20 -10.92 -23.64
N LEU A 107 10.88 -10.93 -22.48
CA LEU A 107 11.21 -9.74 -21.69
C LEU A 107 12.18 -8.83 -22.45
N ASP A 108 13.27 -9.36 -22.98
CA ASP A 108 14.28 -8.61 -23.73
C ASP A 108 13.68 -8.02 -25.02
N GLY A 109 12.78 -8.75 -25.67
CA GLY A 109 12.09 -8.30 -26.87
C GLY A 109 10.94 -7.33 -26.63
N LEU A 110 10.61 -6.97 -25.38
CA LEU A 110 9.55 -5.97 -25.14
C LEU A 110 10.02 -4.61 -25.65
N ASP A 111 9.21 -4.01 -26.53
CA ASP A 111 9.36 -2.61 -26.92
C ASP A 111 9.13 -1.69 -25.71
N CYS A 112 10.23 -1.07 -25.28
CA CYS A 112 10.32 -0.22 -24.09
C CYS A 112 10.79 1.20 -24.43
N GLU A 113 10.69 1.64 -25.68
CA GLU A 113 11.06 3.01 -26.11
C GLU A 113 9.99 4.03 -25.66
N ALA A 114 9.80 4.16 -24.34
CA ALA A 114 8.81 5.04 -23.75
C ALA A 114 9.20 5.50 -22.33
N GLU A 115 8.82 6.74 -22.01
CA GLU A 115 8.69 7.19 -20.63
C GLU A 115 7.32 6.74 -20.10
N VAL A 116 7.31 6.06 -18.96
CA VAL A 116 6.11 5.49 -18.37
C VAL A 116 5.82 6.06 -16.99
N LEU A 117 4.54 6.12 -16.63
CA LEU A 117 4.10 6.42 -15.28
C LEU A 117 3.85 5.13 -14.52
N THR A 118 4.64 4.91 -13.47
CA THR A 118 4.55 3.74 -12.59
C THR A 118 4.09 4.16 -11.20
N GLY A 119 3.33 3.29 -10.55
CA GLY A 119 2.89 3.43 -9.17
C GLY A 119 2.84 2.03 -8.56
N SER A 120 3.06 1.94 -7.24
CA SER A 120 3.04 0.66 -6.55
C SER A 120 1.63 0.10 -6.56
N ALA A 121 1.48 -1.19 -6.89
CA ALA A 121 0.20 -1.86 -6.75
C ALA A 121 -0.16 -2.00 -5.26
N GLU A 122 -1.22 -1.30 -4.84
CA GLU A 122 -1.61 -1.18 -3.43
C GLU A 122 -1.85 -2.54 -2.74
N GLY A 123 -2.54 -3.48 -3.40
CA GLY A 123 -2.72 -4.84 -2.92
C GLY A 123 -1.42 -5.51 -2.47
N TYR A 124 -0.37 -5.41 -3.28
CA TYR A 124 0.94 -5.99 -2.98
C TYR A 124 1.71 -5.19 -1.92
N ALA A 125 1.46 -3.89 -1.80
CA ALA A 125 2.20 -2.99 -0.91
C ALA A 125 1.62 -2.89 0.51
N HIS A 126 0.30 -3.03 0.64
CA HIS A 126 -0.46 -2.60 1.82
C HIS A 126 -1.43 -3.66 2.35
N TYR A 127 -2.11 -4.40 1.48
CA TYR A 127 -3.26 -5.23 1.86
C TYR A 127 -2.94 -6.71 2.05
N ALA A 128 -1.66 -7.10 1.93
CA ALA A 128 -1.26 -8.50 1.97
C ALA A 128 -1.99 -9.35 0.92
N LEU A 129 -2.22 -8.79 -0.27
CA LEU A 129 -2.77 -9.53 -1.40
C LEU A 129 -1.62 -10.27 -2.09
N TYR A 130 -1.76 -11.57 -2.25
CA TYR A 130 -0.73 -12.42 -2.86
C TYR A 130 -1.19 -12.85 -4.26
N PRO A 131 -0.36 -12.77 -5.31
CA PRO A 131 -0.67 -13.41 -6.59
C PRO A 131 -1.16 -14.85 -6.41
N GLU A 132 -0.55 -15.59 -5.50
CA GLU A 132 -0.84 -16.99 -5.20
C GLU A 132 -2.28 -17.23 -4.70
N SER A 133 -2.92 -16.24 -4.06
CA SER A 133 -4.29 -16.41 -3.59
C SER A 133 -5.31 -16.50 -4.73
N TYR A 134 -4.98 -15.95 -5.90
CA TYR A 134 -5.77 -16.09 -7.13
C TYR A 134 -5.56 -17.44 -7.83
N LEU A 135 -4.47 -18.16 -7.56
CA LEU A 135 -4.31 -19.54 -8.07
C LEU A 135 -5.38 -20.46 -7.48
N GLY A 136 -5.61 -20.39 -6.17
CA GLY A 136 -6.63 -21.17 -5.47
C GLY A 136 -8.03 -20.84 -5.97
N ALA A 137 -8.37 -19.54 -6.03
CA ALA A 137 -9.66 -19.08 -6.53
C ALA A 137 -9.92 -19.53 -7.98
N ALA A 138 -8.91 -19.48 -8.84
CA ALA A 138 -9.01 -19.94 -10.23
C ALA A 138 -9.19 -21.46 -10.33
N GLN A 139 -8.51 -22.24 -9.50
CA GLN A 139 -8.67 -23.70 -9.47
C GLN A 139 -10.06 -24.14 -9.01
N GLU A 140 -10.61 -23.47 -7.99
CA GLU A 140 -11.95 -23.77 -7.45
C GLU A 140 -13.08 -23.26 -8.35
N SER A 141 -12.77 -22.36 -9.29
CA SER A 141 -13.77 -21.71 -10.13
C SER A 141 -14.54 -22.63 -11.09
N GLY A 142 -13.94 -23.77 -11.44
CA GLY A 142 -14.45 -24.69 -12.47
C GLY A 142 -14.29 -24.17 -13.91
N LEU A 143 -13.61 -23.03 -14.12
CA LEU A 143 -13.31 -22.50 -15.45
C LEU A 143 -12.15 -23.26 -16.11
N ASP A 144 -12.09 -23.21 -17.44
CA ASP A 144 -11.09 -23.91 -18.26
C ASP A 144 -10.42 -23.00 -19.30
N ALA A 145 -9.64 -23.61 -20.19
CA ALA A 145 -8.91 -22.93 -21.26
C ALA A 145 -9.81 -22.17 -22.26
N ASN A 146 -11.11 -22.47 -22.33
CA ASN A 146 -12.10 -21.76 -23.15
C ASN A 146 -12.66 -20.53 -22.43
N THR A 147 -11.81 -19.82 -21.69
CA THR A 147 -12.17 -18.61 -20.95
C THR A 147 -11.42 -17.40 -21.50
N CYS A 148 -12.12 -16.30 -21.73
CA CYS A 148 -11.53 -14.99 -21.99
C CYS A 148 -11.21 -14.33 -20.65
N VAL A 149 -9.93 -14.24 -20.30
CA VAL A 149 -9.50 -13.57 -19.07
C VAL A 149 -9.26 -12.09 -19.35
N ILE A 150 -9.91 -11.23 -18.56
CA ILE A 150 -9.87 -9.77 -18.70
C ILE A 150 -9.35 -9.19 -17.38
N GLY A 151 -8.17 -8.56 -17.43
CA GLY A 151 -7.58 -7.87 -16.29
C GLY A 151 -7.91 -6.38 -16.31
N ILE A 152 -8.48 -5.86 -15.24
CA ILE A 152 -8.66 -4.41 -15.07
C ILE A 152 -7.29 -3.78 -14.84
N ARG A 153 -6.97 -2.72 -15.61
CA ARG A 153 -5.64 -2.12 -15.66
C ARG A 153 -5.33 -1.30 -14.41
N SER A 154 -4.82 -2.04 -13.43
CA SER A 154 -4.23 -1.66 -12.15
C SER A 154 -3.36 -2.86 -11.75
N ILE A 155 -3.50 -3.40 -10.55
CA ILE A 155 -3.02 -4.73 -10.17
C ILE A 155 -3.69 -5.88 -10.98
N GLY A 156 -4.91 -5.67 -11.49
CA GLY A 156 -5.73 -6.70 -12.14
C GLY A 156 -5.11 -7.36 -13.39
N LEU A 157 -4.22 -6.69 -14.13
CA LEU A 157 -3.54 -7.29 -15.27
C LEU A 157 -2.60 -8.44 -14.86
N GLY A 158 -1.79 -8.23 -13.82
CA GLY A 158 -0.94 -9.30 -13.28
C GLY A 158 -1.80 -10.43 -12.73
N LEU A 159 -2.79 -10.12 -11.91
CA LEU A 159 -3.69 -11.13 -11.33
C LEU A 159 -4.45 -11.92 -12.41
N ALA A 160 -4.85 -11.28 -13.51
CA ALA A 160 -5.43 -11.95 -14.66
C ALA A 160 -4.48 -12.97 -15.29
N ALA A 161 -3.17 -12.69 -15.35
CA ALA A 161 -2.19 -13.65 -15.84
C ALA A 161 -2.05 -14.86 -14.91
N ILE A 162 -2.20 -14.68 -13.60
CA ILE A 162 -2.27 -15.78 -12.63
C ILE A 162 -3.50 -16.65 -12.88
N VAL A 163 -4.68 -16.04 -13.02
CA VAL A 163 -5.93 -16.77 -13.32
C VAL A 163 -5.79 -17.53 -14.63
N ALA A 164 -5.30 -16.88 -15.70
CA ALA A 164 -5.09 -17.51 -17.00
C ALA A 164 -4.13 -18.71 -16.93
N ALA A 165 -3.00 -18.56 -16.24
CA ALA A 165 -2.04 -19.65 -16.04
C ALA A 165 -2.63 -20.81 -15.23
N ALA A 166 -3.51 -20.52 -14.26
CA ALA A 166 -4.12 -21.54 -13.41
C ALA A 166 -5.14 -22.41 -14.15
N ILE A 167 -5.97 -21.82 -15.02
CA ILE A 167 -7.02 -22.54 -15.79
C ILE A 167 -6.57 -22.95 -17.19
N GLY A 168 -5.34 -22.62 -17.58
CA GLY A 168 -4.80 -22.92 -18.91
C GLY A 168 -5.40 -22.06 -20.04
N ALA A 169 -5.93 -20.88 -19.71
CA ALA A 169 -6.49 -19.97 -20.69
C ALA A 169 -5.40 -19.19 -21.46
N PRO A 170 -5.71 -18.65 -22.65
CA PRO A 170 -4.80 -17.76 -23.37
C PRO A 170 -4.47 -16.48 -22.59
N ALA A 171 -3.48 -15.74 -23.09
CA ALA A 171 -3.02 -14.52 -22.45
C ALA A 171 -4.14 -13.49 -22.25
N PRO A 172 -4.21 -12.85 -21.07
CA PRO A 172 -5.33 -11.99 -20.70
C PRO A 172 -5.35 -10.71 -21.53
N PHE A 173 -6.56 -10.23 -21.82
CA PHE A 173 -6.77 -8.89 -22.38
C PHE A 173 -6.86 -7.87 -21.24
N SER A 174 -6.20 -6.71 -21.37
CA SER A 174 -6.23 -5.66 -20.36
C SER A 174 -7.15 -4.52 -20.77
N VAL A 175 -8.01 -4.08 -19.85
CA VAL A 175 -8.91 -2.93 -20.08
C VAL A 175 -8.73 -1.86 -19.02
N ARG A 176 -8.80 -0.58 -19.41
CA ARG A 176 -8.72 0.59 -18.53
C ARG A 176 -10.10 1.24 -18.37
N PRO A 177 -10.73 1.13 -17.20
CA PRO A 177 -11.92 1.92 -16.90
C PRO A 177 -11.63 3.42 -16.93
N VAL A 178 -12.44 4.18 -17.66
CA VAL A 178 -12.33 5.64 -17.83
C VAL A 178 -13.60 6.37 -17.40
N GLY A 179 -13.55 7.70 -17.33
CA GLY A 179 -14.65 8.53 -16.83
C GLY A 179 -14.62 8.76 -15.32
N HIS A 180 -15.73 9.21 -14.75
CA HIS A 180 -15.83 9.59 -13.33
C HIS A 180 -15.51 8.39 -12.41
N PRO A 181 -14.80 8.57 -11.28
CA PRO A 181 -14.41 7.48 -10.36
C PRO A 181 -15.53 6.55 -9.92
N PHE A 182 -16.77 7.02 -9.84
CA PHE A 182 -17.95 6.23 -9.45
C PHE A 182 -18.87 5.86 -10.62
N ARG A 183 -18.54 6.27 -11.85
CA ARG A 183 -19.33 6.00 -13.08
C ARG A 183 -18.38 5.74 -14.24
N ARG A 184 -17.60 4.66 -14.10
CA ARG A 184 -16.62 4.25 -15.10
C ARG A 184 -17.30 3.57 -16.30
N HIS A 185 -16.66 3.65 -17.46
CA HIS A 185 -17.01 2.88 -18.66
C HIS A 185 -15.74 2.34 -19.32
N ILE A 186 -15.90 1.37 -20.24
CA ILE A 186 -14.79 0.77 -21.00
C ILE A 186 -14.81 1.31 -22.43
N ASN A 187 -13.65 1.71 -22.93
CA ASN A 187 -13.43 1.95 -24.35
C ASN A 187 -12.43 0.92 -24.88
N ALA A 188 -12.92 -0.17 -25.45
CA ALA A 188 -12.10 -1.27 -25.94
C ALA A 188 -12.63 -1.82 -27.27
N ASP A 189 -11.72 -2.21 -28.17
CA ASP A 189 -12.08 -2.78 -29.47
C ASP A 189 -12.65 -4.19 -29.31
N PRO A 190 -13.94 -4.43 -29.68
CA PRO A 190 -14.57 -5.75 -29.55
C PRO A 190 -13.88 -6.86 -30.34
N ARG A 191 -13.07 -6.51 -31.37
CA ARG A 191 -12.28 -7.48 -32.14
C ARG A 191 -11.25 -8.21 -31.27
N SER A 192 -10.79 -7.57 -30.19
CA SER A 192 -9.83 -8.14 -29.23
C SER A 192 -10.36 -9.40 -28.53
N ILE A 193 -11.68 -9.56 -28.44
CA ILE A 193 -12.33 -10.72 -27.79
C ILE A 193 -13.26 -11.50 -28.74
N ALA A 194 -13.15 -11.29 -30.06
CA ALA A 194 -14.10 -11.81 -31.04
C ALA A 194 -14.21 -13.35 -31.05
N SER A 195 -13.09 -14.06 -30.84
CA SER A 195 -13.06 -15.53 -30.78
C SER A 195 -13.94 -16.09 -29.66
N TRP A 196 -13.90 -15.48 -28.46
CA TRP A 196 -14.73 -15.89 -27.33
C TRP A 196 -16.15 -15.34 -27.44
N LYS A 197 -16.31 -14.11 -27.91
CA LYS A 197 -17.63 -13.48 -28.11
C LYS A 197 -18.54 -14.36 -28.97
N ASN A 198 -18.00 -14.91 -30.05
CA ASN A 198 -18.75 -15.73 -31.00
C ASN A 198 -18.87 -17.21 -30.59
N ASN A 199 -18.26 -17.61 -29.47
CA ASN A 199 -18.35 -18.97 -28.94
C ASN A 199 -19.37 -19.03 -27.78
N PRO A 200 -20.52 -19.70 -27.92
CA PRO A 200 -21.52 -19.80 -26.85
C PRO A 200 -21.03 -20.50 -25.58
N SER A 201 -20.05 -21.42 -25.69
CA SER A 201 -19.50 -22.15 -24.54
C SER A 201 -18.35 -21.41 -23.84
N ALA A 202 -17.88 -20.29 -24.39
CA ALA A 202 -16.79 -19.54 -23.76
C ALA A 202 -17.25 -18.82 -22.50
N CYS A 203 -16.42 -18.81 -21.46
CA CYS A 203 -16.64 -18.01 -20.26
C CYS A 203 -15.79 -16.74 -20.28
N PHE A 204 -16.11 -15.79 -19.40
CA PHE A 204 -15.36 -14.54 -19.22
C PHE A 204 -14.97 -14.39 -17.75
N ALA A 205 -13.69 -14.19 -17.48
CA ALA A 205 -13.16 -13.97 -16.14
C ALA A 205 -12.70 -12.51 -16.02
N VAL A 206 -13.36 -11.72 -15.19
CA VAL A 206 -13.00 -10.32 -14.90
C VAL A 206 -12.21 -10.28 -13.60
N VAL A 207 -10.95 -9.85 -13.67
CA VAL A 207 -9.98 -9.98 -12.57
C VAL A 207 -9.49 -8.60 -12.12
N ASP A 208 -9.62 -8.33 -10.82
CA ASP A 208 -9.12 -7.12 -10.16
C ASP A 208 -9.07 -7.31 -8.64
N GLU A 209 -8.54 -6.33 -7.92
CA GLU A 209 -8.58 -6.30 -6.46
C GLU A 209 -9.98 -6.00 -5.90
N GLY A 210 -10.76 -5.14 -6.58
CA GLY A 210 -12.01 -4.60 -6.07
C GLY A 210 -13.08 -5.63 -5.66
N PRO A 211 -14.24 -5.16 -5.16
CA PRO A 211 -14.79 -3.83 -5.34
C PRO A 211 -14.34 -2.86 -4.24
N GLY A 212 -13.90 -1.66 -4.64
CA GLY A 212 -13.67 -0.55 -3.72
C GLY A 212 -14.95 0.22 -3.37
N LEU A 213 -14.81 1.53 -3.08
CA LEU A 213 -15.90 2.41 -2.63
C LEU A 213 -17.17 2.40 -3.49
N SER A 214 -17.06 2.20 -4.81
CA SER A 214 -18.19 2.19 -5.75
C SER A 214 -18.40 0.88 -6.50
N GLY A 215 -17.39 0.00 -6.55
CA GLY A 215 -17.38 -1.15 -7.47
C GLY A 215 -17.43 -0.81 -8.96
N SER A 216 -17.30 0.46 -9.35
CA SER A 216 -17.61 0.91 -10.71
C SER A 216 -16.67 0.36 -11.79
N SER A 217 -15.42 0.07 -11.45
CA SER A 217 -14.44 -0.50 -12.40
C SER A 217 -14.86 -1.89 -12.88
N MET A 218 -15.23 -2.78 -11.95
CA MET A 218 -15.73 -4.11 -12.29
C MET A 218 -17.06 -4.01 -13.04
N HIS A 219 -17.97 -3.17 -12.55
CA HIS A 219 -19.25 -2.94 -13.22
C HIS A 219 -19.08 -2.48 -14.68
N ALA A 220 -18.14 -1.56 -14.95
CA ALA A 220 -17.87 -1.07 -16.30
C ALA A 220 -17.50 -2.20 -17.28
N VAL A 221 -16.65 -3.15 -16.85
CA VAL A 221 -16.27 -4.30 -17.68
C VAL A 221 -17.46 -5.21 -17.95
N VAL A 222 -18.26 -5.51 -16.91
CA VAL A 222 -19.46 -6.32 -17.08
C VAL A 222 -20.44 -5.63 -18.03
N ALA A 223 -20.69 -4.33 -17.86
CA ALA A 223 -21.58 -3.56 -18.73
C ALA A 223 -21.14 -3.62 -20.20
N TRP A 224 -19.84 -3.42 -20.47
CA TRP A 224 -19.28 -3.56 -21.82
C TRP A 224 -19.48 -4.96 -22.41
N LEU A 225 -19.24 -6.02 -21.64
CA LEU A 225 -19.50 -7.40 -22.09
C LEU A 225 -21.00 -7.64 -22.38
N ARG A 226 -21.89 -7.05 -21.59
CA ARG A 226 -23.34 -7.13 -21.78
C ARG A 226 -23.79 -6.43 -23.06
N GLU A 227 -23.22 -5.28 -23.38
CA GLU A 227 -23.45 -4.55 -24.65
C GLU A 227 -23.02 -5.39 -25.86
N LEU A 228 -22.02 -6.25 -25.68
CA LEU A 228 -21.58 -7.21 -26.70
C LEU A 228 -22.44 -8.49 -26.76
N GLY A 229 -23.50 -8.59 -25.97
CA GLY A 229 -24.44 -9.70 -25.97
C GLY A 229 -24.06 -10.89 -25.09
N ILE A 230 -23.06 -10.75 -24.20
CA ILE A 230 -22.63 -11.84 -23.31
C ILE A 230 -23.61 -12.00 -22.13
N GLY A 231 -24.00 -13.23 -21.83
CA GLY A 231 -24.84 -13.58 -20.67
C GLY A 231 -24.12 -13.30 -19.33
N MET A 232 -24.83 -12.78 -18.30
CA MET A 232 -24.21 -12.56 -16.97
C MET A 232 -23.77 -13.87 -16.31
N ASP A 233 -24.46 -14.95 -16.60
CA ASP A 233 -24.15 -16.33 -16.18
C ASP A 233 -22.79 -16.82 -16.70
N ARG A 234 -22.27 -16.21 -17.78
CA ARG A 234 -20.95 -16.52 -18.36
C ARG A 234 -19.86 -15.58 -17.87
N ILE A 235 -20.18 -14.58 -17.05
CA ILE A 235 -19.23 -13.57 -16.58
C ILE A 235 -18.93 -13.81 -15.10
N HIS A 236 -17.71 -14.27 -14.83
CA HIS A 236 -17.21 -14.59 -13.51
C HIS A 236 -16.28 -13.48 -13.01
N LEU A 237 -16.47 -13.05 -11.77
CA LEU A 237 -15.64 -12.04 -11.12
C LEU A 237 -14.59 -12.71 -10.23
N PHE A 238 -13.37 -12.21 -10.27
CA PHE A 238 -12.28 -12.60 -9.38
C PHE A 238 -11.85 -11.41 -8.52
N PRO A 239 -12.54 -11.15 -7.39
CA PRO A 239 -12.20 -10.09 -6.45
C PRO A 239 -11.19 -10.54 -5.38
N SER A 240 -10.59 -9.59 -4.67
CA SER A 240 -9.70 -9.92 -3.52
C SER A 240 -10.47 -10.26 -2.23
N HIS A 241 -11.75 -9.86 -2.13
CA HIS A 241 -12.58 -10.07 -0.94
C HIS A 241 -14.05 -10.31 -1.28
N PRO A 242 -14.84 -10.91 -0.37
CA PRO A 242 -16.26 -11.19 -0.61
C PRO A 242 -17.18 -10.00 -0.32
N GLY A 243 -16.67 -8.93 0.31
CA GLY A 243 -17.44 -7.76 0.71
C GLY A 243 -18.15 -7.04 -0.46
N ASP A 244 -19.30 -6.45 -0.16
CA ASP A 244 -20.09 -5.68 -1.13
C ASP A 244 -19.39 -4.37 -1.55
N PRO A 245 -19.71 -3.83 -2.75
CA PRO A 245 -19.32 -2.48 -3.12
C PRO A 245 -19.71 -1.45 -2.05
N GLY A 246 -18.85 -0.46 -1.83
CA GLY A 246 -19.03 0.53 -0.77
C GLY A 246 -20.24 1.48 -0.94
N ILE A 247 -20.30 2.50 -0.08
CA ILE A 247 -21.45 3.42 0.02
C ILE A 247 -21.73 4.19 -1.28
N GLU A 248 -20.70 4.46 -2.08
CA GLU A 248 -20.78 5.19 -3.35
C GLU A 248 -21.20 4.30 -4.54
N ALA A 249 -21.52 3.03 -4.28
CA ALA A 249 -21.92 2.11 -5.34
C ALA A 249 -23.32 2.40 -5.86
N SER A 250 -23.43 2.53 -7.19
CA SER A 250 -24.72 2.67 -7.87
C SER A 250 -25.57 1.40 -7.73
N ARG A 251 -26.87 1.51 -8.00
CA ARG A 251 -27.78 0.37 -7.99
C ARG A 251 -27.34 -0.71 -8.98
N GLU A 252 -26.92 -0.30 -10.17
CA GLU A 252 -26.47 -1.18 -11.26
C GLU A 252 -25.18 -1.91 -10.89
N ALA A 253 -24.25 -1.25 -10.20
CA ALA A 253 -23.02 -1.88 -9.70
C ALA A 253 -23.33 -2.95 -8.64
N ARG A 254 -24.27 -2.66 -7.71
CA ARG A 254 -24.73 -3.64 -6.71
C ARG A 254 -25.47 -4.82 -7.33
N GLU A 255 -26.32 -4.58 -8.33
CA GLU A 255 -27.01 -5.63 -9.09
C GLU A 255 -26.03 -6.49 -9.90
N THR A 256 -24.99 -5.87 -10.47
CA THR A 256 -23.90 -6.60 -11.13
C THR A 256 -23.19 -7.53 -10.17
N TRP A 257 -22.79 -6.98 -9.02
CA TRP A 257 -22.08 -7.71 -7.98
C TRP A 257 -22.88 -8.90 -7.45
N SER A 258 -24.19 -8.74 -7.22
CA SER A 258 -25.03 -9.81 -6.67
C SER A 258 -25.29 -10.94 -7.66
N ARG A 259 -25.38 -10.63 -8.97
CA ARG A 259 -25.77 -11.60 -10.00
C ARG A 259 -24.61 -12.37 -10.62
N CYS A 260 -23.42 -11.78 -10.69
CA CYS A 260 -22.27 -12.49 -11.25
C CYS A 260 -21.72 -13.53 -10.25
N PRO A 261 -21.36 -14.73 -10.73
CA PRO A 261 -20.53 -15.66 -9.97
C PRO A 261 -19.23 -14.98 -9.52
N LYS A 262 -18.82 -15.21 -8.27
CA LYS A 262 -17.62 -14.63 -7.67
C LYS A 262 -16.70 -15.74 -7.19
N HIS A 263 -15.44 -15.63 -7.57
CA HIS A 263 -14.35 -16.53 -7.19
C HIS A 263 -13.32 -15.71 -6.42
N VAL A 264 -13.55 -15.60 -5.12
CA VAL A 264 -12.81 -14.69 -4.25
C VAL A 264 -11.41 -15.23 -4.01
N ALA A 265 -10.41 -14.36 -4.12
CA ALA A 265 -9.04 -14.68 -3.76
C ALA A 265 -9.00 -15.32 -2.36
N THR A 266 -8.29 -16.44 -2.22
CA THR A 266 -8.23 -17.14 -0.94
C THR A 266 -7.70 -16.21 0.14
N ALA A 267 -8.35 -16.20 1.31
CA ALA A 267 -7.81 -15.48 2.47
C ALA A 267 -6.38 -15.97 2.75
N LEU A 268 -5.51 -15.11 3.26
CA LEU A 268 -4.11 -15.43 3.55
C LEU A 268 -3.97 -16.77 4.30
N GLU A 269 -4.81 -17.02 5.29
CA GLU A 269 -4.85 -18.24 6.10
C GLU A 269 -5.21 -19.48 5.27
N CYS A 270 -6.08 -19.32 4.27
CA CYS A 270 -6.45 -20.35 3.30
C CYS A 270 -5.49 -20.43 2.11
N THR A 271 -4.68 -19.38 1.86
CA THR A 271 -3.53 -19.42 0.97
C THR A 271 -2.45 -20.35 1.57
N PHE A 272 -2.45 -20.54 2.90
CA PHE A 272 -1.55 -21.44 3.61
C PHE A 272 -2.28 -22.55 4.41
N PRO A 273 -3.08 -23.44 3.79
CA PRO A 273 -3.79 -24.46 4.55
C PRO A 273 -2.80 -25.38 5.27
N GLU A 274 -3.07 -25.67 6.54
CA GLU A 274 -2.26 -26.59 7.37
C GLU A 274 -2.15 -28.01 6.78
N SER A 275 -3.08 -28.39 5.89
CA SER A 275 -3.11 -29.67 5.19
C SER A 275 -2.39 -29.67 3.82
N SER A 276 -1.83 -28.53 3.41
CA SER A 276 -1.08 -28.41 2.16
C SER A 276 0.42 -28.66 2.39
N ASN A 277 1.13 -29.16 1.38
CA ASN A 277 2.61 -29.24 1.41
C ASN A 277 3.28 -27.86 1.34
N ILE A 278 2.52 -26.76 1.46
CA ILE A 278 3.00 -25.39 1.34
C ILE A 278 3.25 -24.87 2.75
N PRO A 279 4.50 -24.44 3.07
CA PRO A 279 4.80 -23.93 4.40
C PRO A 279 3.97 -22.67 4.71
N THR A 280 3.48 -22.59 5.95
CA THR A 280 2.64 -21.47 6.42
C THR A 280 3.47 -20.26 6.84
N LEU A 281 2.82 -19.12 7.09
CA LEU A 281 3.49 -17.95 7.69
C LEU A 281 4.24 -18.31 8.98
N ARG A 282 3.66 -19.20 9.81
CA ARG A 282 4.33 -19.71 11.02
C ARG A 282 5.65 -20.38 10.68
N ASP A 283 5.66 -21.25 9.67
CA ASP A 283 6.85 -22.02 9.29
C ASP A 283 7.94 -21.12 8.71
N TRP A 284 7.57 -20.10 7.94
CA TRP A 284 8.50 -19.10 7.41
C TRP A 284 9.17 -18.29 8.52
N VAL A 285 8.37 -17.85 9.49
CA VAL A 285 8.89 -17.09 10.63
C VAL A 285 9.74 -18.01 11.53
N ALA A 286 9.31 -19.25 11.76
CA ALA A 286 10.05 -20.27 12.51
C ALA A 286 11.43 -20.52 11.90
N GLU A 287 11.53 -20.65 10.58
CA GLU A 287 12.81 -20.76 9.86
C GLU A 287 13.67 -19.51 10.06
N ALA A 288 13.08 -18.32 9.89
CA ALA A 288 13.81 -17.06 9.98
C ALA A 288 14.38 -16.78 11.39
N VAL A 289 13.66 -17.15 12.45
CA VAL A 289 14.12 -16.99 13.83
C VAL A 289 14.87 -18.21 14.37
N GLY A 290 14.88 -19.32 13.64
CA GLY A 290 15.51 -20.58 14.04
C GLY A 290 14.81 -21.29 15.20
N SER A 291 13.48 -21.22 15.29
CA SER A 291 12.70 -21.83 16.38
C SER A 291 11.45 -22.56 15.86
N PRO A 292 11.44 -23.91 15.82
CA PRO A 292 10.33 -24.68 15.24
C PRO A 292 9.05 -24.68 16.11
N GLU A 293 9.16 -24.44 17.42
CA GLU A 293 8.03 -24.41 18.36
C GLU A 293 7.28 -23.05 18.39
N LEU A 294 7.52 -22.21 17.38
CA LEU A 294 6.99 -20.85 17.30
C LEU A 294 5.46 -20.83 17.23
N ARG A 295 4.86 -19.93 18.01
CA ARG A 295 3.43 -19.62 17.97
C ARG A 295 3.20 -18.21 17.45
N LEU A 296 2.14 -18.04 16.66
CA LEU A 296 1.69 -16.73 16.19
C LEU A 296 0.40 -16.34 16.92
N THR A 297 0.32 -15.09 17.34
CA THR A 297 -0.88 -14.46 17.90
C THR A 297 -1.21 -13.25 17.04
N GLU A 298 -2.45 -13.15 16.56
CA GLU A 298 -2.92 -12.06 15.71
C GLU A 298 -2.97 -10.73 16.48
N LEU A 299 -2.41 -9.67 15.90
CA LEU A 299 -2.34 -8.31 16.45
C LEU A 299 -2.88 -7.23 15.48
N SER A 300 -3.39 -7.62 14.31
CA SER A 300 -3.93 -6.72 13.30
C SER A 300 -5.15 -5.93 13.81
N GLY A 301 -5.53 -4.87 13.09
CA GLY A 301 -6.78 -4.16 13.35
C GLY A 301 -6.83 -3.49 14.73
N GLY A 302 -5.69 -3.06 15.26
CA GLY A 302 -5.61 -2.38 16.55
C GLY A 302 -5.48 -3.31 17.77
N GLU A 303 -5.44 -4.63 17.58
CA GLU A 303 -5.36 -5.60 18.69
C GLU A 303 -4.00 -5.58 19.40
N TRP A 304 -2.96 -5.01 18.77
CA TRP A 304 -1.68 -4.70 19.41
C TRP A 304 -1.82 -3.89 20.71
N ARG A 305 -2.89 -3.09 20.85
CA ARG A 305 -3.16 -2.31 22.08
C ARG A 305 -3.39 -3.20 23.30
N SER A 306 -3.97 -4.39 23.12
CA SER A 306 -4.16 -5.35 24.23
C SER A 306 -2.85 -5.84 24.85
N VAL A 307 -1.74 -5.74 24.12
CA VAL A 307 -0.41 -6.16 24.59
C VAL A 307 0.31 -5.02 25.33
N HIS A 308 0.04 -3.77 24.99
CA HIS A 308 0.71 -2.59 25.58
C HIS A 308 -0.13 -1.83 26.62
N TYR A 309 -1.44 -2.07 26.67
CA TYR A 309 -2.37 -1.36 27.55
C TYR A 309 -3.18 -2.35 28.37
N VAL A 310 -3.13 -2.19 29.69
CA VAL A 310 -3.88 -3.04 30.64
C VAL A 310 -5.39 -2.76 30.59
N ASP A 311 -5.79 -1.52 30.31
CA ASP A 311 -7.17 -1.06 30.35
C ASP A 311 -7.57 -0.43 29.01
N GLU A 312 -8.64 -0.93 28.41
CA GLU A 312 -9.20 -0.45 27.14
C GLU A 312 -9.56 1.04 27.18
N LYS A 313 -9.84 1.62 28.34
CA LYS A 313 -10.15 3.05 28.44
C LYS A 313 -8.97 3.95 28.05
N HIS A 314 -7.75 3.43 28.12
CA HIS A 314 -6.53 4.15 27.76
C HIS A 314 -6.04 3.82 26.35
N TRP A 315 -6.77 2.99 25.60
CA TRP A 315 -6.37 2.64 24.25
C TRP A 315 -6.29 3.87 23.35
N PRO A 316 -5.17 4.06 22.62
CA PRO A 316 -5.09 5.09 21.60
C PRO A 316 -6.03 4.77 20.45
N PRO A 317 -6.42 5.77 19.65
CA PRO A 317 -7.28 5.56 18.49
C PRO A 317 -6.58 4.67 17.44
N SER A 318 -7.33 3.76 16.81
CA SER A 318 -6.82 2.87 15.76
C SER A 318 -7.73 2.89 14.53
N PRO A 319 -7.26 3.34 13.35
CA PRO A 319 -8.02 3.25 12.12
C PRO A 319 -7.95 1.81 11.58
N ARG A 320 -8.73 0.90 12.18
CA ARG A 320 -8.61 -0.57 12.00
C ARG A 320 -8.64 -1.01 10.53
N GLY A 321 -9.42 -0.34 9.69
CA GLY A 321 -9.58 -0.68 8.27
C GLY A 321 -8.34 -0.46 7.39
N ILE A 322 -7.37 0.34 7.84
CA ILE A 322 -6.11 0.60 7.11
C ILE A 322 -4.88 0.09 7.87
N GLU A 323 -5.08 -0.59 9.01
CA GLU A 323 -3.98 -1.20 9.75
C GLU A 323 -3.35 -2.35 8.96
N ARG A 324 -2.01 -2.38 8.93
CA ARG A 324 -1.26 -3.51 8.39
C ARG A 324 -1.55 -4.78 9.19
N ARG A 325 -1.47 -5.93 8.51
CA ARG A 325 -1.47 -7.23 9.17
C ARG A 325 -0.26 -7.36 10.10
N LYS A 326 -0.47 -7.76 11.36
CA LYS A 326 0.55 -7.86 12.40
C LYS A 326 0.33 -9.10 13.25
N PHE A 327 1.40 -9.79 13.63
CA PHE A 327 1.35 -10.91 14.55
C PHE A 327 2.46 -10.77 15.60
N LEU A 328 2.19 -11.24 16.81
CA LEU A 328 3.21 -11.54 17.80
C LEU A 328 3.65 -12.98 17.61
N ALA A 329 4.92 -13.18 17.27
CA ALA A 329 5.54 -14.48 17.27
C ALA A 329 6.25 -14.73 18.61
N SER A 330 6.08 -15.92 19.18
CA SER A 330 6.68 -16.29 20.47
C SER A 330 7.27 -17.70 20.42
N ALA A 331 8.49 -17.87 20.95
CA ALA A 331 9.15 -19.16 21.13
C ALA A 331 10.09 -19.10 22.35
N GLY A 332 9.79 -19.89 23.39
CA GLY A 332 10.51 -19.79 24.67
C GLY A 332 10.43 -18.39 25.25
N CYS A 333 11.59 -17.78 25.55
CA CYS A 333 11.68 -16.38 25.97
C CYS A 333 11.76 -15.37 24.79
N GLY A 334 11.87 -15.85 23.56
CA GLY A 334 11.96 -15.01 22.37
C GLY A 334 10.58 -14.52 21.92
N ARG A 335 10.49 -13.22 21.62
CA ARG A 335 9.32 -12.59 21.02
C ARG A 335 9.70 -11.73 19.83
N TRP A 336 8.84 -11.70 18.82
CA TRP A 336 9.04 -10.94 17.58
C TRP A 336 7.73 -10.33 17.09
N LEU A 337 7.81 -9.12 16.55
CA LEU A 337 6.75 -8.52 15.76
C LEU A 337 6.89 -9.01 14.31
N VAL A 338 5.81 -9.53 13.75
CA VAL A 338 5.71 -9.94 12.35
C VAL A 338 4.70 -9.02 11.67
N LYS A 339 5.16 -8.07 10.86
CA LYS A 339 4.31 -7.03 10.24
C LYS A 339 4.38 -7.10 8.72
N PHE A 340 3.23 -7.08 8.05
CA PHE A 340 3.22 -7.01 6.59
C PHE A 340 3.82 -5.69 6.11
N ALA A 341 4.85 -5.80 5.28
CA ALA A 341 5.66 -4.71 4.75
C ALA A 341 5.55 -4.58 3.23
N GLY A 342 4.81 -5.47 2.56
CA GLY A 342 4.65 -5.46 1.11
C GLY A 342 5.57 -6.45 0.39
N LEU A 343 5.16 -6.88 -0.80
CA LEU A 343 5.91 -7.83 -1.63
C LEU A 343 7.00 -7.14 -2.47
N GLY A 344 7.91 -7.94 -3.01
CA GLY A 344 8.93 -7.49 -3.95
C GLY A 344 9.80 -6.34 -3.44
N GLU A 345 9.98 -5.31 -4.25
CA GLU A 345 10.84 -4.17 -3.91
C GLU A 345 10.31 -3.32 -2.76
N THR A 346 8.98 -3.25 -2.60
CA THR A 346 8.35 -2.51 -1.50
C THR A 346 8.80 -3.06 -0.14
N GLY A 347 8.68 -4.38 0.06
CA GLY A 347 9.14 -5.02 1.30
C GLY A 347 10.64 -4.91 1.52
N ARG A 348 11.45 -5.07 0.45
CA ARG A 348 12.92 -4.94 0.54
C ARG A 348 13.35 -3.53 0.94
N ARG A 349 12.70 -2.50 0.42
CA ARG A 349 12.96 -1.10 0.79
C ARG A 349 12.64 -0.85 2.26
N LYS A 350 11.46 -1.25 2.72
CA LYS A 350 11.05 -1.09 4.14
C LYS A 350 12.00 -1.84 5.07
N ARG A 351 12.45 -3.04 4.68
CA ARG A 351 13.47 -3.79 5.43
C ARG A 351 14.78 -3.01 5.55
N ARG A 352 15.29 -2.41 4.46
CA ARG A 352 16.52 -1.60 4.50
C ARG A 352 16.38 -0.42 5.45
N ALA A 353 15.25 0.30 5.39
CA ALA A 353 14.97 1.42 6.29
C ALA A 353 14.88 0.96 7.77
N ALA A 354 14.20 -0.15 8.05
CA ALA A 354 14.12 -0.73 9.39
C ALA A 354 15.50 -1.16 9.92
N GLU A 355 16.33 -1.80 9.09
CA GLU A 355 17.70 -2.19 9.47
C GLU A 355 18.57 -0.97 9.78
N MET A 356 18.41 0.12 9.02
CA MET A 356 19.11 1.39 9.28
C MET A 356 18.67 2.03 10.61
N LEU A 357 17.36 2.06 10.89
CA LEU A 357 16.80 2.56 12.15
C LEU A 357 17.27 1.73 13.36
N GLY A 358 17.24 0.40 13.24
CA GLY A 358 17.71 -0.51 14.28
C GLY A 358 19.20 -0.31 14.60
N LYS A 359 20.04 -0.17 13.57
CA LYS A 359 21.48 0.14 13.74
C LYS A 359 21.73 1.49 14.41
N ALA A 360 20.82 2.44 14.26
CA ALA A 360 20.90 3.76 14.88
C ALA A 360 20.35 3.80 16.31
N GLY A 361 19.83 2.68 16.85
CA GLY A 361 19.17 2.65 18.16
C GLY A 361 17.90 3.50 18.18
N LEU A 362 17.18 3.55 17.05
CA LEU A 362 15.92 4.29 16.88
C LEU A 362 14.72 3.38 16.62
N GLY A 363 14.96 2.10 16.31
CA GLY A 363 13.93 1.10 16.06
C GLY A 363 14.37 -0.28 16.51
N SER A 364 13.56 -1.29 16.18
CA SER A 364 13.85 -2.67 16.55
C SER A 364 14.94 -3.32 15.69
N GLN A 365 15.53 -4.39 16.20
CA GLN A 365 16.39 -5.27 15.40
C GLN A 365 15.55 -6.08 14.41
N VAL A 366 15.83 -5.91 13.12
CA VAL A 366 15.28 -6.74 12.05
C VAL A 366 15.94 -8.12 12.06
N VAL A 367 15.13 -9.17 12.04
CA VAL A 367 15.56 -10.57 11.90
C VAL A 367 15.49 -11.02 10.44
N GLY A 368 14.44 -10.62 9.73
CA GLY A 368 14.28 -11.01 8.33
C GLY A 368 13.06 -10.41 7.64
N LEU A 369 12.91 -10.74 6.36
CA LEU A 369 11.73 -10.45 5.55
C LEU A 369 11.26 -11.77 4.93
N CYS A 370 10.11 -12.25 5.38
CA CYS A 370 9.53 -13.54 5.01
C CYS A 370 8.36 -13.29 4.07
N HIS A 371 8.62 -13.32 2.75
CA HIS A 371 7.61 -13.15 1.70
C HIS A 371 6.63 -11.99 1.97
N GLY A 372 7.18 -10.81 2.23
CA GLY A 372 6.41 -9.60 2.52
C GLY A 372 6.16 -9.32 4.00
N PHE A 373 6.43 -10.24 4.92
CA PHE A 373 6.37 -9.99 6.36
C PHE A 373 7.74 -9.61 6.92
N LEU A 374 7.86 -8.38 7.42
CA LEU A 374 9.04 -7.94 8.18
C LEU A 374 8.97 -8.55 9.58
N VAL A 375 10.06 -9.20 9.99
CA VAL A 375 10.20 -9.84 11.31
C VAL A 375 11.20 -9.04 12.12
N GLU A 376 10.76 -8.49 13.25
CA GLU A 376 11.52 -7.62 14.12
C GLU A 376 11.50 -8.17 15.54
N ARG A 377 12.55 -7.94 16.34
CA ARG A 377 12.50 -8.27 17.77
C ARG A 377 11.35 -7.52 18.44
N TRP A 378 10.62 -8.20 19.31
CA TRP A 378 9.62 -7.53 20.13
C TRP A 378 10.33 -6.62 21.14
N ILE A 379 9.82 -5.40 21.31
CA ILE A 379 10.36 -4.43 22.27
C ILE A 379 9.45 -4.43 23.49
N ASP A 380 10.00 -4.79 24.64
CA ASP A 380 9.36 -4.65 25.93
C ASP A 380 9.52 -3.22 26.43
N GLY A 381 8.54 -2.37 26.13
CA GLY A 381 8.51 -0.98 26.54
C GLY A 381 7.09 -0.49 26.79
N THR A 382 7.01 0.62 27.52
CA THR A 382 5.75 1.34 27.76
C THR A 382 5.63 2.45 26.73
N THR A 383 4.45 2.61 26.13
CA THR A 383 4.21 3.68 25.16
C THR A 383 4.38 5.06 25.80
N MET A 384 4.87 6.05 25.04
CA MET A 384 5.26 7.36 25.61
C MET A 384 4.06 8.15 26.16
N ASP A 385 2.84 7.89 25.69
CA ASP A 385 1.60 8.42 26.28
C ASP A 385 1.33 7.89 27.70
N GLN A 386 1.77 6.66 28.01
CA GLN A 386 1.70 6.07 29.34
C GLN A 386 2.96 6.36 30.19
N ALA A 387 4.09 6.67 29.56
CA ALA A 387 5.36 7.02 30.20
C ALA A 387 5.94 8.33 29.62
N PRO A 388 5.30 9.48 29.87
CA PRO A 388 5.72 10.74 29.29
C PRO A 388 7.12 11.15 29.77
N LEU A 389 7.90 11.70 28.85
CA LEU A 389 9.26 12.15 29.13
C LEU A 389 9.25 13.59 29.68
N PRO A 390 10.21 13.96 30.54
CA PRO A 390 10.46 15.36 30.87
C PRO A 390 10.71 16.18 29.60
N ARG A 391 10.21 17.41 29.55
CA ARG A 391 10.17 18.25 28.33
C ARG A 391 11.53 18.36 27.61
N GLY A 392 12.61 18.67 28.33
CA GLY A 392 13.95 18.78 27.72
C GLY A 392 14.46 17.45 27.15
N ARG A 393 14.12 16.33 27.78
CA ARG A 393 14.46 14.99 27.28
C ARG A 393 13.64 14.64 26.04
N LEU A 394 12.35 14.96 26.04
CA LEU A 394 11.47 14.76 24.89
C LEU A 394 12.01 15.49 23.65
N VAL A 395 12.34 16.77 23.79
CA VAL A 395 12.91 17.57 22.70
C VAL A 395 14.21 16.94 22.21
N ALA A 396 15.11 16.53 23.11
CA ALA A 396 16.37 15.89 22.72
C ALA A 396 16.17 14.57 21.93
N GLU A 397 15.21 13.72 22.34
CA GLU A 397 14.91 12.48 21.62
C GLU A 397 14.28 12.73 20.25
N LEU A 398 13.38 13.71 20.14
CA LEU A 398 12.81 14.13 18.86
C LEU A 398 13.88 14.73 17.94
N THR A 399 14.76 15.58 18.44
CA THR A 399 15.93 16.10 17.69
C THR A 399 16.77 14.94 17.16
N ARG A 400 17.15 13.98 18.03
CA ARG A 400 17.93 12.82 17.61
C ARG A 400 17.26 12.03 16.49
N TYR A 401 15.97 11.76 16.63
CA TYR A 401 15.19 10.99 15.66
C TYR A 401 15.04 11.71 14.31
N LEU A 402 14.63 12.97 14.34
CA LEU A 402 14.35 13.74 13.13
C LEU A 402 15.63 14.12 12.38
N THR A 403 16.72 14.46 13.09
CA THR A 403 18.04 14.65 12.44
C THR A 403 18.48 13.39 11.72
N TRP A 404 18.33 12.23 12.36
CA TRP A 404 18.72 10.97 11.74
C TRP A 404 17.94 10.73 10.45
N ARG A 405 16.61 10.95 10.46
CA ARG A 405 15.79 10.85 9.25
C ARG A 405 16.24 11.81 8.15
N ALA A 406 16.44 13.09 8.51
CA ALA A 406 16.83 14.14 7.57
C ALA A 406 18.15 13.86 6.86
N LEU A 407 19.07 13.16 7.52
CA LEU A 407 20.36 12.79 6.97
C LEU A 407 20.34 11.48 6.19
N ASN A 408 19.60 10.47 6.68
CA ASN A 408 19.74 9.09 6.19
C ASN A 408 18.64 8.64 5.22
N LEU A 409 17.49 9.33 5.21
CA LEU A 409 16.33 8.97 4.39
C LEU A 409 16.00 10.02 3.33
N ARG A 410 17.02 10.71 2.82
CA ARG A 410 16.89 11.67 1.72
C ARG A 410 16.42 10.98 0.45
N THR A 411 15.52 11.64 -0.29
CA THR A 411 14.95 11.08 -1.51
C THR A 411 14.60 12.16 -2.52
N CYS A 412 14.62 11.81 -3.81
CA CYS A 412 14.08 12.65 -4.88
C CYS A 412 12.61 12.35 -5.20
N GLU A 413 12.04 11.35 -4.53
CA GLU A 413 10.64 10.96 -4.72
C GLU A 413 9.70 12.12 -4.40
N PRO A 414 8.63 12.30 -5.19
CA PRO A 414 7.66 13.36 -4.95
C PRO A 414 6.74 13.02 -3.76
N GLY A 415 6.23 14.07 -3.13
CA GLY A 415 4.99 14.06 -2.35
C GLY A 415 4.05 15.15 -2.87
N ALA A 416 2.97 15.42 -2.14
CA ALA A 416 2.08 16.54 -2.46
C ALA A 416 2.86 17.86 -2.55
N SER A 417 2.51 18.69 -3.54
CA SER A 417 3.01 20.06 -3.63
C SER A 417 2.44 20.92 -2.51
N LEU A 418 3.07 22.06 -2.20
CA LEU A 418 2.53 23.03 -1.24
C LEU A 418 1.10 23.45 -1.59
N LEU A 419 0.81 23.59 -2.89
CA LEU A 419 -0.53 23.89 -3.39
C LEU A 419 -1.52 22.75 -3.07
N ALA A 420 -1.17 21.49 -3.36
CA ALA A 420 -2.03 20.34 -3.09
C ALA A 420 -2.26 20.16 -1.57
N LEU A 421 -1.26 20.42 -0.74
CA LEU A 421 -1.40 20.43 0.72
C LEU A 421 -2.34 21.54 1.19
N ALA A 422 -2.23 22.75 0.64
CA ALA A 422 -3.11 23.86 0.96
C ALA A 422 -4.56 23.61 0.53
N GLU A 423 -4.77 23.01 -0.65
CA GLU A 423 -6.09 22.61 -1.15
C GLU A 423 -6.73 21.55 -0.25
N MET A 424 -5.96 20.51 0.12
CA MET A 424 -6.42 19.50 1.08
C MET A 424 -6.77 20.13 2.43
N ALA A 425 -5.90 21.01 2.94
CA ALA A 425 -6.13 21.67 4.22
C ALA A 425 -7.41 22.52 4.20
N ALA A 426 -7.63 23.28 3.12
CA ALA A 426 -8.83 24.07 2.92
C ALA A 426 -10.09 23.21 2.81
N SER A 427 -10.03 22.10 2.07
CA SER A 427 -11.15 21.17 1.89
C SER A 427 -11.56 20.55 3.23
N ASN A 428 -10.59 20.01 3.98
CA ASN A 428 -10.85 19.42 5.29
C ASN A 428 -11.32 20.44 6.32
N THR A 429 -10.81 21.67 6.25
CA THR A 429 -11.28 22.78 7.08
C THR A 429 -12.71 23.17 6.73
N SER A 430 -13.09 23.16 5.45
CA SER A 430 -14.46 23.51 5.03
C SER A 430 -15.47 22.46 5.54
N GLU A 431 -15.14 21.18 5.38
CA GLU A 431 -15.97 20.08 5.89
C GLU A 431 -16.08 20.10 7.41
N ALA A 432 -14.97 20.36 8.11
CA ALA A 432 -14.96 20.35 9.57
C ALA A 432 -15.55 21.64 10.16
N LEU A 433 -15.02 22.80 9.79
CA LEU A 433 -15.23 24.09 10.46
C LEU A 433 -16.07 25.09 9.65
N GLY A 434 -16.50 24.70 8.44
CA GLY A 434 -17.28 25.54 7.55
C GLY A 434 -16.44 26.45 6.65
N GLU A 435 -17.08 26.93 5.59
CA GLU A 435 -16.42 27.62 4.48
C GLU A 435 -15.74 28.93 4.88
N ASN A 436 -16.26 29.67 5.86
CA ASN A 436 -15.65 30.91 6.34
C ASN A 436 -14.26 30.68 6.97
N ARG A 437 -14.11 29.62 7.77
CA ARG A 437 -12.84 29.24 8.37
C ARG A 437 -11.88 28.71 7.30
N ALA A 438 -12.39 27.95 6.32
CA ALA A 438 -11.59 27.50 5.18
C ALA A 438 -11.08 28.66 4.31
N ALA A 439 -11.89 29.70 4.11
CA ALA A 439 -11.50 30.91 3.38
C ALA A 439 -10.41 31.70 4.12
N THR A 440 -10.52 31.78 5.46
CA THR A 440 -9.47 32.36 6.32
C THR A 440 -8.16 31.59 6.14
N LEU A 441 -8.19 30.26 6.24
CA LEU A 441 -7.01 29.42 6.08
C LEU A 441 -6.37 29.58 4.69
N ARG A 442 -7.19 29.57 3.62
CA ARG A 442 -6.71 29.81 2.25
C ARG A 442 -6.02 31.16 2.11
N GLY A 443 -6.62 32.22 2.66
CA GLY A 443 -6.04 33.56 2.64
C GLY A 443 -4.75 33.68 3.44
N TRP A 444 -4.57 32.87 4.48
CA TRP A 444 -3.31 32.80 5.24
C TRP A 444 -2.24 32.04 4.45
N LEU A 445 -2.56 30.84 3.95
CA LEU A 445 -1.63 29.99 3.20
C LEU A 445 -1.16 30.65 1.90
N SER A 446 -2.02 31.38 1.20
CA SER A 446 -1.67 32.07 -0.05
C SER A 446 -0.68 33.22 0.13
N LYS A 447 -0.58 33.78 1.34
CA LYS A 447 0.41 34.82 1.68
C LYS A 447 1.78 34.25 2.03
N LYS A 448 1.88 32.95 2.27
CA LYS A 448 3.13 32.28 2.59
C LYS A 448 3.82 31.87 1.29
N THR A 449 5.08 32.23 1.15
CA THR A 449 5.95 31.77 0.06
C THR A 449 7.22 31.13 0.64
N PRO A 450 7.11 29.90 1.19
CA PRO A 450 8.28 29.16 1.64
C PRO A 450 9.25 28.88 0.48
N ALA A 451 10.53 28.67 0.77
CA ALA A 451 11.55 28.46 -0.25
C ALA A 451 11.22 27.29 -1.21
N TYR A 452 11.50 27.44 -2.51
CA TYR A 452 10.93 26.56 -3.54
C TYR A 452 11.54 25.14 -3.59
N VAL A 453 12.71 24.91 -3.01
CA VAL A 453 13.42 23.62 -3.12
C VAL A 453 14.05 23.24 -1.79
N LEU A 454 13.38 22.34 -1.07
CA LEU A 454 13.94 21.67 0.09
C LEU A 454 14.28 20.21 -0.23
N GLN A 455 15.32 19.72 0.44
CA GLN A 455 15.69 18.32 0.41
C GLN A 455 14.54 17.49 1.00
N ARG A 456 13.86 16.71 0.15
CA ARG A 456 12.83 15.78 0.60
C ARG A 456 13.45 14.58 1.30
N VAL A 457 12.66 14.03 2.22
CA VAL A 457 12.98 12.83 2.97
C VAL A 457 11.79 11.89 2.93
N GLU A 458 12.05 10.61 3.15
CA GLU A 458 11.00 9.69 3.56
C GLU A 458 10.60 10.07 4.99
N ILE A 459 9.54 10.89 5.12
CA ILE A 459 9.03 11.34 6.41
C ILE A 459 8.50 10.19 7.27
N ASP A 460 8.40 10.41 8.57
CA ASP A 460 7.69 9.55 9.50
C ASP A 460 6.19 9.70 9.37
N GLY A 461 5.65 10.92 9.30
CA GLY A 461 4.20 11.15 9.14
C GLY A 461 3.30 10.66 10.29
N LYS A 462 3.81 10.01 11.35
CA LYS A 462 3.02 9.49 12.48
C LYS A 462 3.72 9.72 13.83
N LEU A 463 3.89 10.96 14.26
CA LEU A 463 4.67 11.27 15.46
C LEU A 463 3.93 11.17 16.79
N HIS A 464 2.75 10.54 16.83
CA HIS A 464 1.96 10.37 18.05
C HIS A 464 2.74 9.67 19.17
N ALA A 465 2.45 10.03 20.42
CA ALA A 465 3.16 9.48 21.58
C ALA A 465 3.05 7.95 21.71
N TRP A 466 1.94 7.35 21.27
CA TRP A 466 1.79 5.88 21.29
C TRP A 466 2.63 5.13 20.23
N GLU A 467 3.27 5.85 19.31
CA GLU A 467 4.18 5.27 18.30
C GLU A 467 5.63 5.18 18.79
N PHE A 468 5.89 5.63 20.02
CA PHE A 468 7.19 5.56 20.67
C PHE A 468 7.10 4.74 21.96
N LEU A 469 8.07 3.86 22.18
CA LEU A 469 8.24 3.08 23.39
C LEU A 469 9.38 3.64 24.22
N VAL A 470 9.14 3.77 25.53
CA VAL A 470 10.14 4.03 26.56
C VAL A 470 10.49 2.70 27.22
N CYS A 471 11.72 2.26 27.01
CA CYS A 471 12.25 1.03 27.58
C CYS A 471 12.64 1.21 29.05
N ALA A 472 12.82 0.11 29.78
CA ALA A 472 13.17 0.14 31.20
C ALA A 472 14.52 0.81 31.50
N ASP A 473 15.47 0.77 30.56
CA ASP A 473 16.76 1.47 30.60
C ASP A 473 16.65 2.96 30.23
N GLY A 474 15.43 3.41 29.92
CA GLY A 474 15.11 4.75 29.46
C GLY A 474 15.17 4.91 27.95
N THR A 475 15.72 3.97 27.17
CA THR A 475 15.88 4.12 25.72
C THR A 475 14.52 4.36 25.03
N VAL A 476 14.48 5.30 24.09
CA VAL A 476 13.27 5.62 23.31
C VAL A 476 13.40 5.03 21.92
N LEU A 477 12.43 4.19 21.54
CA LEU A 477 12.39 3.50 20.25
C LEU A 477 11.07 3.75 19.53
N LYS A 478 11.12 3.86 18.21
CA LYS A 478 9.96 4.04 17.32
C LYS A 478 9.48 2.67 16.81
N THR A 479 8.15 2.44 16.80
CA THR A 479 7.55 1.14 16.41
C THR A 479 7.01 1.07 14.98
N ASP A 480 6.67 2.21 14.37
CA ASP A 480 6.09 2.26 13.02
C ASP A 480 6.68 3.40 12.18
N ALA A 481 7.81 3.12 11.51
CA ALA A 481 8.68 4.16 10.96
C ALA A 481 9.01 4.03 9.47
N VAL A 482 8.47 3.06 8.73
CA VAL A 482 9.08 2.68 7.43
C VAL A 482 8.24 2.97 6.18
N ASP A 483 6.97 3.40 6.30
CA ASP A 483 6.11 3.45 5.11
C ASP A 483 5.03 4.53 5.04
N HIS A 484 4.95 5.45 6.01
CA HIS A 484 3.88 6.45 6.03
C HIS A 484 3.96 7.49 4.91
N CYS A 485 5.16 7.81 4.42
CA CYS A 485 5.35 8.66 3.23
C CYS A 485 4.82 8.02 1.93
N ARG A 486 4.32 6.78 1.98
CA ARG A 486 3.74 6.04 0.85
C ARG A 486 2.44 5.35 1.28
N ALA A 487 1.72 5.96 2.22
CA ALA A 487 0.35 5.57 2.52
C ALA A 487 -0.60 6.00 1.39
N HIS A 488 -1.88 5.65 1.52
CA HIS A 488 -2.92 5.97 0.53
C HIS A 488 -3.26 7.47 0.44
N ASP A 489 -2.80 8.27 1.40
CA ASP A 489 -2.97 9.71 1.39
C ASP A 489 -2.04 10.43 0.40
N LEU A 490 -2.36 11.70 0.17
CA LEU A 490 -1.59 12.55 -0.74
C LEU A 490 -0.22 13.00 -0.22
N ILE A 491 0.09 12.87 1.08
CA ILE A 491 1.19 13.62 1.70
C ILE A 491 2.52 13.28 1.03
N GLY A 492 2.86 12.00 0.97
CA GLY A 492 4.06 11.56 0.26
C GLY A 492 5.38 11.91 0.94
N CYS A 493 6.47 11.89 0.19
CA CYS A 493 7.77 12.35 0.67
C CYS A 493 7.79 13.89 0.75
N GLN A 494 8.14 14.44 1.91
CA GLN A 494 8.12 15.87 2.20
C GLN A 494 9.48 16.34 2.74
N PRO A 495 9.73 17.65 2.83
CA PRO A 495 10.79 18.18 3.68
C PRO A 495 10.62 17.74 5.14
N ILE A 496 11.71 17.67 5.90
CA ILE A 496 11.66 17.19 7.30
C ILE A 496 10.79 18.09 8.19
N GLU A 497 10.59 19.34 7.79
CA GLU A 497 9.71 20.32 8.41
C GLU A 497 8.27 19.82 8.57
N TRP A 498 7.80 18.90 7.72
CA TRP A 498 6.51 18.23 7.91
C TRP A 498 6.47 17.44 9.23
N ASP A 499 7.52 16.66 9.50
CA ASP A 499 7.65 15.91 10.74
C ASP A 499 7.90 16.85 11.92
N ILE A 500 8.63 17.95 11.76
CA ILE A 500 8.80 18.95 12.84
C ILE A 500 7.45 19.59 13.20
N ALA A 501 6.65 19.97 12.20
CA ALA A 501 5.29 20.46 12.42
C ALA A 501 4.39 19.41 13.10
N GLY A 502 4.50 18.13 12.68
CA GLY A 502 3.83 17.02 13.35
C GLY A 502 4.25 16.90 14.82
N ALA A 503 5.55 16.95 15.13
CA ALA A 503 6.05 16.91 16.50
C ALA A 503 5.51 18.07 17.34
N ARG A 504 5.44 19.29 16.78
CA ARG A 504 4.87 20.45 17.45
C ARG A 504 3.43 20.21 17.86
N VAL A 505 2.62 19.69 16.94
CA VAL A 505 1.21 19.39 17.18
C VAL A 505 1.02 18.24 18.17
N GLU A 506 1.74 17.12 17.99
CA GLU A 506 1.52 15.91 18.80
C GLU A 506 1.96 16.05 20.25
N TYR A 507 3.01 16.84 20.51
CA TYR A 507 3.57 17.03 21.86
C TYR A 507 3.27 18.42 22.47
N GLY A 508 2.55 19.28 21.74
CA GLY A 508 2.30 20.66 22.15
C GLY A 508 3.61 21.39 22.44
N LEU A 509 4.54 21.36 21.49
CA LEU A 509 5.83 22.06 21.61
C LEU A 509 5.59 23.58 21.49
N SER A 510 6.19 24.36 22.38
CA SER A 510 6.21 25.82 22.24
C SER A 510 7.20 26.27 21.16
N ASP A 511 7.17 27.54 20.78
CA ASP A 511 8.13 28.12 19.82
C ASP A 511 9.58 27.96 20.31
N SER A 512 9.81 28.07 21.62
CA SER A 512 11.12 27.85 22.23
C SER A 512 11.55 26.38 22.14
N ASP A 513 10.62 25.44 22.32
CA ASP A 513 10.89 24.01 22.18
C ASP A 513 11.26 23.68 20.72
N VAL A 514 10.51 24.22 19.74
CA VAL A 514 10.79 24.04 18.30
C VAL A 514 12.12 24.67 17.91
N THR A 515 12.42 25.88 18.42
CA THR A 515 13.72 26.53 18.21
C THR A 515 14.86 25.66 18.74
N THR A 516 14.72 25.16 19.97
CA THR A 516 15.72 24.25 20.58
C THR A 516 15.87 22.96 19.76
N LEU A 517 14.75 22.40 19.28
CA LEU A 517 14.76 21.21 18.43
C LEU A 517 15.57 21.47 17.16
N VAL A 518 15.21 22.52 16.42
CA VAL A 518 15.82 22.90 15.14
C VAL A 518 17.29 23.25 15.28
N GLU A 519 17.67 24.07 16.27
CA GLU A 519 19.07 24.38 16.57
C GLU A 519 19.86 23.12 16.91
N GLY A 520 19.27 22.22 17.71
CA GLY A 520 19.87 20.94 18.06
C GLY A 520 20.04 19.99 16.87
N MET A 521 19.28 20.16 15.78
CA MET A 521 19.47 19.36 14.57
C MET A 521 20.75 19.76 13.82
N GLY A 522 21.18 21.02 13.92
CA GLY A 522 22.35 21.53 13.20
C GLY A 522 22.21 21.46 11.67
N LEU A 523 20.96 21.51 11.17
CA LEU A 523 20.63 21.50 9.75
C LEU A 523 20.03 22.84 9.32
N ASP A 524 20.07 23.13 8.02
CA ASP A 524 19.37 24.27 7.44
C ASP A 524 17.88 23.93 7.34
N ILE A 525 17.11 24.40 8.32
CA ILE A 525 15.67 24.16 8.46
C ILE A 525 14.92 25.47 8.24
N ASP A 526 13.92 25.46 7.36
CA ASP A 526 13.12 26.63 7.08
C ASP A 526 11.90 26.69 8.02
N ASN A 527 11.97 27.56 9.03
CA ASN A 527 10.84 27.80 9.95
C ASN A 527 9.55 28.22 9.21
N GLY A 528 9.66 28.87 8.06
CA GLY A 528 8.49 29.22 7.23
C GLY A 528 7.77 28.00 6.67
N HIS A 529 8.48 26.89 6.42
CA HIS A 529 7.87 25.62 6.05
C HIS A 529 7.20 24.92 7.24
N ILE A 530 7.79 24.99 8.44
CA ILE A 530 7.15 24.45 9.66
C ILE A 530 5.81 25.15 9.88
N ASP A 531 5.80 26.48 9.83
CA ASP A 531 4.58 27.28 9.97
C ASP A 531 3.55 26.95 8.88
N PHE A 532 3.99 26.73 7.64
CA PHE A 532 3.09 26.35 6.55
C PHE A 532 2.48 24.95 6.75
N PHE A 533 3.30 24.00 7.21
CA PHE A 533 2.88 22.62 7.37
C PHE A 533 2.02 22.36 8.60
N GLU A 534 2.14 23.14 9.67
CA GLU A 534 1.33 22.94 10.88
C GLU A 534 -0.19 22.95 10.63
N PRO A 535 -0.81 23.98 10.01
CA PRO A 535 -2.24 23.94 9.73
C PRO A 535 -2.61 22.87 8.70
N CYS A 536 -1.69 22.53 7.78
CA CYS A 536 -1.90 21.44 6.83
C CYS A 536 -1.94 20.08 7.54
N TYR A 537 -1.04 19.86 8.49
CA TYR A 537 -0.97 18.66 9.32
C TYR A 537 -2.24 18.53 10.19
N LEU A 538 -2.65 19.61 10.85
CA LEU A 538 -3.90 19.65 11.64
C LEU A 538 -5.11 19.28 10.77
N ALA A 539 -5.27 19.92 9.61
CA ALA A 539 -6.37 19.65 8.70
C ALA A 539 -6.32 18.23 8.10
N PHE A 540 -5.12 17.71 7.81
CA PHE A 540 -4.92 16.32 7.39
C PHE A 540 -5.41 15.34 8.45
N GLN A 541 -4.97 15.52 9.71
CA GLN A 541 -5.35 14.66 10.83
C GLN A 541 -6.87 14.69 11.07
N ILE A 542 -7.51 15.86 10.99
CA ILE A 542 -8.98 15.97 11.05
C ILE A 542 -9.62 15.08 9.98
N GLY A 543 -9.14 15.17 8.74
CA GLY A 543 -9.66 14.36 7.63
C GLY A 543 -9.48 12.87 7.86
N LEU A 544 -8.27 12.44 8.25
CA LEU A 544 -7.92 11.05 8.53
C LEU A 544 -8.82 10.44 9.61
N TRP A 545 -8.88 11.07 10.79
CA TRP A 545 -9.59 10.54 11.94
C TRP A 545 -11.11 10.62 11.78
N SER A 546 -11.63 11.65 11.10
CA SER A 546 -13.07 11.75 10.81
C SER A 546 -13.52 10.67 9.83
N THR A 547 -12.74 10.41 8.77
CA THR A 547 -13.06 9.34 7.82
C THR A 547 -12.96 7.96 8.50
N ALA A 548 -11.94 7.72 9.33
CA ALA A 548 -11.85 6.47 10.10
C ALA A 548 -13.06 6.28 11.03
N ALA A 549 -13.53 7.34 11.70
CA ALA A 549 -14.70 7.28 12.58
C ALA A 549 -16.01 6.98 11.84
N GLN A 550 -16.14 7.39 10.57
CA GLN A 550 -17.33 7.11 9.75
C GLN A 550 -17.45 5.62 9.39
N SER A 551 -16.32 4.93 9.25
CA SER A 551 -16.26 3.50 8.93
C SER A 551 -16.30 2.59 10.17
N GLU A 552 -16.44 3.17 11.36
CA GLU A 552 -16.38 2.45 12.62
C GLU A 552 -17.65 2.57 13.47
N ASN A 553 -17.76 1.67 14.45
CA ASN A 553 -18.88 1.62 15.39
C ASN A 553 -18.40 1.54 16.86
N GLY A 554 -19.34 1.69 17.80
CA GLY A 554 -19.09 1.48 19.23
C GLY A 554 -18.04 2.41 19.83
N GLN A 555 -17.24 1.89 20.76
CA GLN A 555 -16.25 2.68 21.49
C GLN A 555 -15.10 3.17 20.60
N GLU A 556 -14.71 2.41 19.57
CA GLU A 556 -13.64 2.84 18.66
C GLU A 556 -14.04 4.10 17.91
N LYS A 557 -15.28 4.16 17.40
CA LYS A 557 -15.83 5.37 16.78
C LYS A 557 -15.71 6.58 17.70
N ALA A 558 -16.02 6.43 18.98
CA ALA A 558 -15.92 7.51 19.96
C ALA A 558 -14.46 7.96 20.17
N ARG A 559 -13.50 7.03 20.26
CA ARG A 559 -12.07 7.35 20.36
C ARG A 559 -11.55 8.10 19.13
N LEU A 560 -11.94 7.64 17.93
CA LEU A 560 -11.57 8.26 16.66
C LEU A 560 -12.17 9.67 16.53
N ALA A 561 -13.45 9.84 16.89
CA ALA A 561 -14.11 11.15 16.88
C ALA A 561 -13.47 12.14 17.88
N ALA A 562 -13.21 11.70 19.11
CA ALA A 562 -12.52 12.52 20.12
C ALA A 562 -11.12 12.95 19.64
N THR A 563 -10.44 12.07 18.91
CA THR A 563 -9.14 12.37 18.31
C THR A 563 -9.27 13.44 17.22
N ALA A 564 -10.26 13.32 16.32
CA ALA A 564 -10.53 14.35 15.32
C ALA A 564 -10.86 15.72 15.96
N ASP A 565 -11.62 15.72 17.06
CA ASP A 565 -11.98 16.94 17.79
C ASP A 565 -10.79 17.63 18.46
N ARG A 566 -9.78 16.87 18.92
CA ARG A 566 -8.51 17.43 19.41
C ARG A 566 -7.82 18.25 18.32
N TYR A 567 -7.72 17.72 17.10
CA TYR A 567 -7.09 18.44 15.98
C TYR A 567 -7.93 19.62 15.50
N ARG A 568 -9.25 19.48 15.51
CA ARG A 568 -10.19 20.57 15.26
C ARG A 568 -9.96 21.74 16.21
N ALA A 569 -9.83 21.48 17.51
CA ALA A 569 -9.53 22.51 18.50
C ALA A 569 -8.17 23.18 18.26
N GLY A 570 -7.15 22.40 17.87
CA GLY A 570 -5.84 22.93 17.47
C GLY A 570 -5.92 23.87 16.28
N LEU A 571 -6.65 23.48 15.23
CA LEU A 571 -6.83 24.31 14.02
C LEU A 571 -7.63 25.59 14.30
N ILE A 572 -8.64 25.52 15.16
CA ILE A 572 -9.38 26.73 15.59
C ILE A 572 -8.42 27.71 16.28
N ARG A 573 -7.61 27.22 17.23
CA ARG A 573 -6.63 28.05 17.95
C ARG A 573 -5.65 28.71 16.99
N PHE A 574 -5.08 27.93 16.06
CA PHE A 574 -4.19 28.44 15.03
C PHE A 574 -4.84 29.58 14.22
N LEU A 575 -6.10 29.41 13.79
CA LEU A 575 -6.82 30.41 13.01
C LEU A 575 -7.16 31.66 13.82
N ASP A 576 -7.50 31.51 15.10
CA ASP A 576 -7.81 32.64 15.98
C ASP A 576 -6.55 33.46 16.28
N GLU A 577 -5.40 32.82 16.47
CA GLU A 577 -4.10 33.48 16.67
C GLU A 577 -3.58 34.14 15.38
N SER A 578 -3.89 33.56 14.21
CA SER A 578 -3.48 34.07 12.90
C SER A 578 -4.37 35.18 12.31
N GLN A 579 -5.48 35.53 12.99
CA GLN A 579 -6.38 36.61 12.60
C GLN A 579 -5.99 37.98 13.20
N VAL A 580 -4.93 38.03 14.01
CA VAL A 580 -4.20 39.24 14.40
C VAL A 580 -3.14 39.55 13.35
#